data_AF-N4X6P5-F1
#
_entry.id   AF-N4X6P5-F1
#
_cell.length_a   1.000
_cell.length_b   1.000
_cell.length_c   1.000
_cell.angle_alpha   90.00
_cell.angle_beta   90.00
_cell.angle_gamma   90.00
#
_symmetry.space_group_name_H-M   'P 1'
#
loop_
_entity.id
_entity.type
_entity.pdbx_description
1 polymer ?
#
loop_
_entity_poly.entity_id
_entity_poly.type
_entity_poly.pdbx_seq_one_letter_code
_entity_poly.pdbx_strand_id
1 'polypeptide(L)'
;MAYLRIATVSIAVTTAYALPTKDSTQTSSLIVPKTAVGASIPHTNSFASFSFEPAFWVDFFGNASNPNQLTFKALDRIHEHGGRPVIRPGGITMDSMIFDPNGGDVVRTTSPTGGVWRTTVGPGYYKSWSNFPEGTKFVSTLNFGNESLEIATGLAVASLTYQPDKVAYLELGNEPTNYNRNRWNLSTQAYVKQWKEYTASIDTAVNTLNTSTLPQDRWWASSATTDNSGLEVRPAALIPAGINSAHQVNTYSIHSYAFSTCDPKRAALATIKNILNHTELTRYCDSEIYPSALAALNANSSWSIGEFNSVSCSGAPNVTDTFAQALWVVDSELLYATRNATSTFLHQGATLALQSNEQVNTPGKNGSPGFSTYSMLYPRDSELRGPARTLPSFLAQLFMAEAFAVAGTRVRALQAPEGVDAERFAAYAFYVADKVAKVALVNMNPFYANSTADFTVTVGLGGVLEEEEEESKRVVRVKRMTAPFVDSKDNKVATWAGQSFPQGEAVGKMDIEVVEDGVVSVRGSEAVLVFFDEDVYGV
;
A
#
# COMPACT_ATOMS: atom_id res chain seq x y z
N MET A 1 -51.95 -29.12 40.95
CA MET A 1 -50.75 -28.34 40.53
C MET A 1 -49.57 -29.29 40.50
N ALA A 2 -49.09 -29.66 39.31
CA ALA A 2 -47.85 -30.41 39.14
C ALA A 2 -47.11 -29.80 37.94
N TYR A 3 -45.97 -29.17 38.20
CA TYR A 3 -45.12 -28.54 37.19
C TYR A 3 -44.17 -29.59 36.60
N LEU A 4 -44.26 -29.81 35.29
CA LEU A 4 -43.32 -30.59 34.51
C LEU A 4 -42.15 -29.68 34.12
N ARG A 5 -40.94 -29.94 34.64
CA ARG A 5 -39.70 -29.28 34.20
C ARG A 5 -39.12 -30.03 33.00
N ILE A 6 -39.07 -29.38 31.84
CA ILE A 6 -38.32 -29.87 30.67
C ILE A 6 -36.89 -29.33 30.81
N ALA A 7 -35.91 -30.23 30.93
CA ALA A 7 -34.50 -29.89 30.90
C ALA A 7 -34.04 -29.88 29.43
N THR A 8 -33.66 -28.71 28.92
CA THR A 8 -33.07 -28.56 27.59
C THR A 8 -31.59 -28.91 27.68
N VAL A 9 -31.19 -30.05 27.09
CA VAL A 9 -29.78 -30.43 26.95
C VAL A 9 -29.23 -29.75 25.69
N SER A 10 -28.33 -28.77 25.86
CA SER A 10 -27.56 -28.21 24.76
C SER A 10 -26.50 -29.21 24.31
N ILE A 11 -26.70 -29.82 23.14
CA ILE A 11 -25.67 -30.63 22.48
C ILE A 11 -24.70 -29.66 21.80
N ALA A 12 -23.51 -29.50 22.39
CA ALA A 12 -22.39 -28.86 21.71
C ALA A 12 -21.89 -29.80 20.60
N VAL A 13 -22.19 -29.47 19.35
CA VAL A 13 -21.59 -30.15 18.20
C VAL A 13 -20.18 -29.62 18.02
N THR A 14 -19.18 -30.29 18.61
CA THR A 14 -17.79 -30.15 18.21
C THR A 14 -17.61 -30.81 16.85
N THR A 15 -17.63 -30.04 15.78
CA THR A 15 -17.11 -30.48 14.48
C THR A 15 -15.62 -30.72 14.65
N ALA A 16 -15.22 -31.99 14.74
CA ALA A 16 -13.83 -32.40 14.64
C ALA A 16 -13.37 -32.15 13.19
N TYR A 17 -12.71 -31.02 12.96
CA TYR A 17 -11.98 -30.81 11.71
C TYR A 17 -10.75 -31.72 11.74
N ALA A 18 -10.65 -32.65 10.78
CA ALA A 18 -9.41 -33.38 10.56
C ALA A 18 -8.33 -32.35 10.22
N LEU A 19 -7.28 -32.28 11.03
CA LEU A 19 -6.13 -31.44 10.71
C LEU A 19 -5.52 -31.94 9.39
N PRO A 20 -5.25 -31.05 8.43
CA PRO A 20 -4.60 -31.45 7.18
C PRO A 20 -3.29 -32.17 7.48
N THR A 21 -2.96 -33.15 6.64
CA THR A 21 -1.68 -33.85 6.78
C THR A 21 -0.55 -32.87 6.48
N LYS A 22 0.43 -32.76 7.40
CA LYS A 22 1.70 -32.12 7.10
C LYS A 22 2.36 -32.91 5.98
N ASP A 23 2.57 -32.29 4.81
CA ASP A 23 3.43 -32.91 3.82
C ASP A 23 4.85 -33.00 4.39
N SER A 24 5.44 -34.20 4.34
CA SER A 24 6.83 -34.41 4.69
C SER A 24 7.70 -33.69 3.65
N THR A 25 7.94 -32.41 3.85
CA THR A 25 8.73 -31.61 2.91
C THR A 25 10.22 -31.85 3.13
N GLN A 26 10.90 -32.18 2.03
CA GLN A 26 12.34 -32.12 1.94
C GLN A 26 12.78 -30.68 2.26
N THR A 27 13.76 -30.51 3.14
CA THR A 27 14.34 -29.19 3.40
C THR A 27 15.04 -28.70 2.14
N SER A 28 14.52 -27.65 1.52
CA SER A 28 15.14 -27.03 0.35
C SER A 28 16.04 -25.89 0.80
N SER A 29 17.28 -25.84 0.27
CA SER A 29 18.23 -24.79 0.60
C SER A 29 17.91 -23.50 -0.17
N LEU A 30 17.83 -22.38 0.52
CA LEU A 30 17.71 -21.06 -0.12
C LEU A 30 19.09 -20.47 -0.37
N ILE A 31 19.35 -20.08 -1.61
CA ILE A 31 20.61 -19.42 -1.99
C ILE A 31 20.46 -17.92 -1.76
N VAL A 32 21.18 -17.40 -0.76
CA VAL A 32 21.22 -15.96 -0.47
C VAL A 32 22.62 -15.43 -0.76
N PRO A 33 22.77 -14.46 -1.68
CA PRO A 33 24.02 -13.74 -1.86
C PRO A 33 24.48 -13.10 -0.54
N LYS A 34 25.77 -13.16 -0.23
CA LYS A 34 26.30 -12.58 1.03
C LYS A 34 26.35 -11.05 1.01
N THR A 35 26.43 -10.46 -0.17
CA THR A 35 26.55 -9.01 -0.38
C THR A 35 25.38 -8.45 -1.16
N ALA A 36 25.21 -7.12 -1.13
CA ALA A 36 24.10 -6.42 -1.78
C ALA A 36 24.25 -6.29 -3.31
N VAL A 37 25.17 -7.05 -3.92
CA VAL A 37 25.34 -7.09 -5.38
C VAL A 37 24.02 -7.50 -6.04
N GLY A 38 23.56 -6.69 -6.99
CA GLY A 38 22.28 -6.91 -7.67
C GLY A 38 21.03 -6.62 -6.82
N ALA A 39 21.19 -6.09 -5.60
CA ALA A 39 20.08 -5.56 -4.81
C ALA A 39 19.69 -4.15 -5.29
N SER A 40 18.45 -3.76 -4.98
CA SER A 40 17.89 -2.46 -5.31
C SER A 40 18.60 -1.27 -4.67
N ILE A 41 18.24 -0.05 -5.06
CA ILE A 41 18.66 1.20 -4.38
C ILE A 41 18.48 1.12 -2.86
N PRO A 42 19.22 1.92 -2.06
CA PRO A 42 18.95 1.99 -0.63
C PRO A 42 17.58 2.63 -0.39
N HIS A 43 16.77 2.01 0.47
CA HIS A 43 15.44 2.47 0.84
C HIS A 43 15.45 3.20 2.19
N THR A 44 14.46 4.06 2.38
CA THR A 44 14.18 4.70 3.67
C THR A 44 13.04 3.97 4.39
N ASN A 45 12.86 4.30 5.65
CA ASN A 45 11.73 3.84 6.47
C ASN A 45 10.35 4.31 5.95
N SER A 46 10.32 5.15 4.91
CA SER A 46 9.10 5.64 4.27
C SER A 46 8.71 4.83 3.04
N PHE A 47 9.36 3.69 2.77
CA PHE A 47 9.09 2.90 1.57
C PHE A 47 7.61 2.52 1.45
N ALA A 48 7.02 1.95 2.51
CA ALA A 48 5.57 1.71 2.61
C ALA A 48 4.86 2.99 3.08
N SER A 49 4.19 3.66 2.15
CA SER A 49 3.48 4.92 2.33
C SER A 49 2.01 4.79 1.90
N PHE A 50 1.20 5.84 2.08
CA PHE A 50 -0.25 5.75 1.83
C PHE A 50 -0.75 6.81 0.87
N SER A 51 -1.68 6.40 0.01
CA SER A 51 -2.55 7.33 -0.71
C SER A 51 -3.97 7.29 -0.14
N PHE A 52 -4.63 8.45 0.00
CA PHE A 52 -6.00 8.54 0.52
C PHE A 52 -6.84 9.47 -0.35
N GLU A 53 -8.08 9.09 -0.66
CA GLU A 53 -9.05 9.99 -1.31
C GLU A 53 -9.43 11.19 -0.40
N PRO A 54 -9.12 12.46 -0.77
CA PRO A 54 -9.43 13.63 0.04
C PRO A 54 -10.90 13.80 0.40
N ALA A 55 -11.82 13.35 -0.46
CA ALA A 55 -13.25 13.38 -0.16
C ALA A 55 -13.62 12.64 1.14
N PHE A 56 -12.85 11.62 1.52
CA PHE A 56 -13.09 10.81 2.72
C PHE A 56 -12.15 11.20 3.88
N TRP A 57 -11.46 12.35 3.78
CA TRP A 57 -10.47 12.76 4.77
C TRP A 57 -11.00 12.79 6.19
N VAL A 58 -12.18 13.38 6.40
CA VAL A 58 -12.81 13.45 7.74
C VAL A 58 -13.24 12.07 8.23
N ASP A 59 -13.65 11.16 7.33
CA ASP A 59 -13.97 9.79 7.74
C ASP A 59 -12.70 9.09 8.26
N PHE A 60 -11.60 9.16 7.51
CA PHE A 60 -10.34 8.49 7.85
C PHE A 60 -9.59 9.15 9.00
N PHE A 61 -9.43 10.47 9.02
CA PHE A 61 -8.56 11.18 9.95
C PHE A 61 -9.30 12.04 10.96
N GLY A 62 -10.60 12.25 10.81
CA GLY A 62 -11.32 13.26 11.59
C GLY A 62 -10.94 14.68 11.15
N ASN A 63 -11.19 15.66 12.02
CA ASN A 63 -10.79 17.05 11.79
C ASN A 63 -9.63 17.45 12.71
N ALA A 64 -9.14 18.68 12.53
CA ALA A 64 -7.98 19.17 13.28
C ALA A 64 -8.17 19.09 14.81
N SER A 65 -9.39 19.32 15.31
CA SER A 65 -9.69 19.30 16.75
C SER A 65 -10.18 17.95 17.28
N ASN A 66 -10.63 17.05 16.39
CA ASN A 66 -11.21 15.75 16.74
C ASN A 66 -10.60 14.67 15.83
N PRO A 67 -9.34 14.28 16.05
CA PRO A 67 -8.67 13.25 15.25
C PRO A 67 -9.34 11.89 15.42
N ASN A 68 -9.43 11.12 14.32
CA ASN A 68 -9.92 9.74 14.33
C ASN A 68 -8.91 8.84 15.05
N GLN A 69 -9.26 8.42 16.27
CA GLN A 69 -8.39 7.65 17.14
C GLN A 69 -7.96 6.30 16.55
N LEU A 70 -8.83 5.61 15.81
CA LEU A 70 -8.49 4.31 15.22
C LEU A 70 -7.36 4.46 14.18
N THR A 71 -7.50 5.42 13.27
CA THR A 71 -6.52 5.63 12.21
C THR A 71 -5.19 6.10 12.77
N PHE A 72 -5.19 7.03 13.74
CA PHE A 72 -3.92 7.48 14.34
C PHE A 72 -3.26 6.40 15.19
N LYS A 73 -4.00 5.57 15.94
CA LYS A 73 -3.41 4.39 16.62
C LYS A 73 -2.77 3.41 15.64
N ALA A 74 -3.38 3.20 14.47
CA ALA A 74 -2.79 2.36 13.43
C ALA A 74 -1.50 2.97 12.85
N LEU A 75 -1.46 4.29 12.62
CA LEU A 75 -0.25 4.99 12.16
C LEU A 75 0.86 5.00 13.23
N ASP A 76 0.50 5.25 14.49
CA ASP A 76 1.43 5.19 15.63
C ASP A 76 2.03 3.80 15.75
N ARG A 77 1.22 2.74 15.58
CA ARG A 77 1.69 1.36 15.56
C ARG A 77 2.68 1.11 14.42
N ILE A 78 2.46 1.65 13.23
CA ILE A 78 3.45 1.57 12.13
C ILE A 78 4.75 2.29 12.53
N HIS A 79 4.65 3.46 13.19
CA HIS A 79 5.81 4.19 13.69
C HIS A 79 6.60 3.44 14.75
N GLU A 80 5.92 2.80 15.70
CA GLU A 80 6.53 1.96 16.73
C GLU A 80 7.34 0.81 16.11
N HIS A 81 6.85 0.23 15.01
CA HIS A 81 7.53 -0.85 14.27
C HIS A 81 8.58 -0.34 13.26
N GLY A 82 8.94 0.95 13.30
CA GLY A 82 10.02 1.54 12.51
C GLY A 82 9.60 2.22 11.20
N GLY A 83 8.35 2.11 10.78
CA GLY A 83 7.84 2.73 9.56
C GLY A 83 7.66 4.26 9.71
N ARG A 84 7.83 5.01 8.62
CA ARG A 84 7.66 6.48 8.59
C ARG A 84 6.90 6.88 7.32
N PRO A 85 5.61 6.49 7.17
CA PRO A 85 4.87 6.71 5.93
C PRO A 85 4.77 8.19 5.55
N VAL A 86 4.89 8.45 4.25
CA VAL A 86 4.47 9.69 3.60
C VAL A 86 3.00 9.55 3.21
N ILE A 87 2.25 10.64 3.28
CA ILE A 87 0.82 10.65 2.95
C ILE A 87 0.60 11.41 1.64
N ARG A 88 -0.04 10.77 0.66
CA ARG A 88 -0.51 11.38 -0.59
C ARG A 88 -2.03 11.46 -0.57
N PRO A 89 -2.65 12.60 -0.19
CA PRO A 89 -4.07 12.79 -0.41
C PRO A 89 -4.32 12.89 -1.92
N GLY A 90 -4.82 11.86 -2.59
CA GLY A 90 -4.81 11.75 -4.05
C GLY A 90 -6.06 11.07 -4.60
N GLY A 91 -5.91 10.28 -5.67
CA GLY A 91 -7.05 9.63 -6.32
C GLY A 91 -7.96 10.60 -7.05
N ILE A 92 -9.08 10.09 -7.54
CA ILE A 92 -9.96 10.84 -8.45
C ILE A 92 -10.64 12.03 -7.74
N THR A 93 -10.86 11.97 -6.42
CA THR A 93 -11.53 13.07 -5.70
C THR A 93 -10.63 14.29 -5.52
N MET A 94 -9.32 14.13 -5.70
CA MET A 94 -8.38 15.25 -5.75
C MET A 94 -8.68 16.20 -6.93
N ASP A 95 -9.01 15.65 -8.11
CA ASP A 95 -9.41 16.47 -9.27
C ASP A 95 -10.83 17.04 -9.17
N SER A 96 -11.52 16.77 -8.07
CA SER A 96 -12.74 17.48 -7.66
C SER A 96 -12.46 18.53 -6.57
N MET A 97 -11.22 18.65 -6.10
CA MET A 97 -10.90 19.45 -4.92
C MET A 97 -10.83 20.95 -5.23
N ILE A 98 -11.37 21.78 -4.34
CA ILE A 98 -11.24 23.24 -4.37
C ILE A 98 -10.90 23.76 -2.97
N PHE A 99 -10.10 24.82 -2.89
CA PHE A 99 -9.82 25.52 -1.64
C PHE A 99 -10.81 26.66 -1.41
N ASP A 100 -11.39 26.74 -0.22
CA ASP A 100 -12.15 27.89 0.26
C ASP A 100 -11.48 28.42 1.55
N PRO A 101 -10.93 29.66 1.55
CA PRO A 101 -10.28 30.22 2.74
C PRO A 101 -11.24 30.42 3.92
N ASN A 102 -12.55 30.50 3.67
CA ASN A 102 -13.59 30.58 4.70
C ASN A 102 -14.24 29.22 4.98
N GLY A 103 -13.80 28.17 4.28
CA GLY A 103 -14.29 26.79 4.44
C GLY A 103 -13.87 26.17 5.78
N GLY A 104 -14.67 25.23 6.26
CA GLY A 104 -14.40 24.45 7.47
C GLY A 104 -13.72 23.11 7.18
N ASP A 105 -14.31 22.06 7.74
CA ASP A 105 -13.94 20.66 7.45
C ASP A 105 -14.21 20.30 5.98
N VAL A 106 -13.63 19.19 5.53
CA VAL A 106 -13.82 18.73 4.15
C VAL A 106 -15.29 18.45 3.87
N VAL A 107 -15.83 19.07 2.82
CA VAL A 107 -17.22 18.89 2.38
C VAL A 107 -17.24 18.23 1.00
N ARG A 108 -17.94 17.10 0.91
CA ARG A 108 -18.24 16.42 -0.36
C ARG A 108 -19.54 16.94 -0.95
N THR A 109 -19.56 17.23 -2.24
CA THR A 109 -20.79 17.45 -3.00
C THR A 109 -20.95 16.35 -4.04
N THR A 110 -22.10 15.67 -3.99
CA THR A 110 -22.42 14.54 -4.87
C THR A 110 -23.38 14.95 -5.97
N SER A 111 -23.30 14.28 -7.12
CA SER A 111 -24.27 14.37 -8.20
C SER A 111 -25.56 13.64 -7.80
N PRO A 112 -26.68 13.81 -8.54
CA PRO A 112 -27.87 12.99 -8.35
C PRO A 112 -27.61 11.48 -8.48
N THR A 113 -26.56 11.09 -9.21
CA THR A 113 -26.12 9.69 -9.38
C THR A 113 -25.15 9.23 -8.28
N GLY A 114 -24.88 10.06 -7.27
CA GLY A 114 -24.02 9.73 -6.12
C GLY A 114 -22.53 9.93 -6.35
N GLY A 115 -22.12 10.48 -7.50
CA GLY A 115 -20.72 10.73 -7.82
C GLY A 115 -20.20 11.99 -7.13
N VAL A 116 -19.05 11.93 -6.46
CA VAL A 116 -18.41 13.13 -5.90
C VAL A 116 -17.89 13.98 -7.06
N TRP A 117 -18.49 15.14 -7.29
CA TRP A 117 -18.05 16.07 -8.35
C TRP A 117 -17.33 17.30 -7.79
N ARG A 118 -17.43 17.54 -6.48
CA ARG A 118 -16.67 18.59 -5.78
C ARG A 118 -16.31 18.15 -4.37
N THR A 119 -15.08 18.44 -3.98
CA THR A 119 -14.56 18.31 -2.62
C THR A 119 -14.04 19.67 -2.16
N THR A 120 -14.78 20.37 -1.30
CA THR A 120 -14.33 21.66 -0.78
C THR A 120 -13.49 21.45 0.47
N VAL A 121 -12.27 21.99 0.48
CA VAL A 121 -11.38 21.97 1.64
C VAL A 121 -11.11 23.39 2.13
N GLY A 122 -11.11 23.59 3.45
CA GLY A 122 -10.71 24.84 4.09
C GLY A 122 -9.38 24.71 4.85
N PRO A 123 -8.98 25.75 5.60
CA PRO A 123 -7.78 25.72 6.43
C PRO A 123 -7.74 24.53 7.42
N GLY A 124 -8.91 24.07 7.88
CA GLY A 124 -9.03 22.92 8.80
C GLY A 124 -8.44 21.63 8.23
N TYR A 125 -8.55 21.41 6.92
CA TYR A 125 -7.95 20.26 6.22
C TYR A 125 -6.43 20.24 6.39
N TYR A 126 -5.75 21.33 6.02
CA TYR A 126 -4.28 21.40 6.15
C TYR A 126 -3.84 21.43 7.61
N LYS A 127 -4.56 22.13 8.50
CA LYS A 127 -4.26 22.12 9.95
C LYS A 127 -4.35 20.71 10.55
N SER A 128 -5.24 19.84 10.04
CA SER A 128 -5.33 18.45 10.50
C SER A 128 -4.06 17.63 10.25
N TRP A 129 -3.18 18.05 9.33
CA TRP A 129 -1.89 17.38 9.10
C TRP A 129 -0.96 17.44 10.31
N SER A 130 -1.20 18.37 11.24
CA SER A 130 -0.48 18.44 12.52
C SER A 130 -0.85 17.32 13.49
N ASN A 131 -1.95 16.59 13.26
CA ASN A 131 -2.33 15.42 14.08
C ASN A 131 -1.53 14.16 13.71
N PHE A 132 -0.88 14.15 12.55
CA PHE A 132 -0.06 13.01 12.13
C PHE A 132 1.21 12.93 12.97
N PRO A 133 1.75 11.71 13.15
CA PRO A 133 3.01 11.50 13.88
C PRO A 133 4.12 12.46 13.44
N GLU A 134 5.03 12.74 14.37
CA GLU A 134 6.16 13.62 14.09
C GLU A 134 7.00 13.09 12.91
N GLY A 135 7.43 14.01 12.05
CA GLY A 135 8.20 13.69 10.85
C GLY A 135 7.37 13.28 9.62
N THR A 136 6.05 13.04 9.75
CA THR A 136 5.21 12.71 8.58
C THR A 136 5.23 13.85 7.55
N LYS A 137 5.52 13.47 6.29
CA LYS A 137 5.50 14.35 5.12
C LYS A 137 4.31 14.06 4.21
N PHE A 138 3.97 15.03 3.37
CA PHE A 138 2.81 15.02 2.50
C PHE A 138 3.18 15.34 1.06
N VAL A 139 2.53 14.66 0.12
CA VAL A 139 2.43 15.11 -1.27
C VAL A 139 1.27 16.08 -1.35
N SER A 140 1.52 17.34 -1.69
CA SER A 140 0.47 18.32 -1.91
C SER A 140 -0.06 18.18 -3.33
N THR A 141 -1.16 17.46 -3.46
CA THR A 141 -1.83 17.22 -4.74
C THR A 141 -2.75 18.37 -5.13
N LEU A 142 -2.80 18.67 -6.44
CA LEU A 142 -3.44 19.85 -7.01
C LEU A 142 -4.41 19.46 -8.12
N ASN A 143 -5.59 20.05 -8.10
CA ASN A 143 -6.64 19.77 -9.06
C ASN A 143 -6.26 20.27 -10.46
N PHE A 144 -6.01 19.33 -11.37
CA PHE A 144 -5.75 19.63 -12.78
C PHE A 144 -6.97 19.30 -13.66
N GLY A 145 -7.82 18.37 -13.23
CA GLY A 145 -9.00 17.91 -13.95
C GLY A 145 -10.06 18.99 -14.20
N ASN A 146 -10.16 20.00 -13.33
CA ASN A 146 -11.12 21.11 -13.46
C ASN A 146 -10.70 22.19 -14.50
N GLU A 147 -9.55 22.04 -15.14
CA GLU A 147 -9.06 22.99 -16.17
C GLU A 147 -8.96 24.46 -15.67
N SER A 148 -8.72 24.64 -14.37
CA SER A 148 -8.60 25.94 -13.73
C SER A 148 -7.25 26.11 -13.04
N LEU A 149 -6.42 26.99 -13.59
CA LEU A 149 -5.14 27.37 -13.00
C LEU A 149 -5.32 28.02 -11.62
N GLU A 150 -6.40 28.78 -11.42
CA GLU A 150 -6.71 29.43 -10.14
C GLU A 150 -6.94 28.39 -9.04
N ILE A 151 -7.70 27.33 -9.33
CA ILE A 151 -7.96 26.25 -8.37
C ILE A 151 -6.66 25.53 -8.02
N ALA A 152 -5.86 25.12 -9.01
CA ALA A 152 -4.59 24.44 -8.78
C ALA A 152 -3.62 25.31 -7.96
N THR A 153 -3.52 26.60 -8.30
CA THR A 153 -2.66 27.56 -7.59
C THR A 153 -3.14 27.78 -6.15
N GLY A 154 -4.44 27.94 -5.94
CA GLY A 154 -5.03 28.13 -4.61
C GLY A 154 -4.75 26.96 -3.67
N LEU A 155 -4.83 25.73 -4.17
CA LEU A 155 -4.48 24.52 -3.41
C LEU A 155 -2.99 24.46 -3.02
N ALA A 156 -2.09 24.82 -3.95
CA ALA A 156 -0.64 24.84 -3.70
C ALA A 156 -0.25 25.94 -2.70
N VAL A 157 -0.82 27.13 -2.86
CA VAL A 157 -0.61 28.24 -1.93
C VAL A 157 -1.14 27.90 -0.54
N ALA A 158 -2.32 27.29 -0.45
CA ALA A 158 -2.89 26.91 0.84
C ALA A 158 -2.04 25.87 1.58
N SER A 159 -1.57 24.81 0.90
CA SER A 159 -0.75 23.79 1.54
C SER A 159 0.56 24.35 2.10
N LEU A 160 1.22 25.25 1.37
CA LEU A 160 2.46 25.91 1.79
C LEU A 160 2.26 27.08 2.76
N THR A 161 1.06 27.64 2.83
CA THR A 161 0.72 28.64 3.85
C THR A 161 0.50 27.98 5.21
N TYR A 162 -0.22 26.85 5.24
CA TYR A 162 -0.60 26.22 6.49
C TYR A 162 0.38 25.15 6.97
N GLN A 163 1.12 24.49 6.07
CA GLN A 163 1.98 23.35 6.38
C GLN A 163 3.28 23.32 5.56
N PRO A 164 4.06 24.43 5.47
CA PRO A 164 5.24 24.51 4.61
C PRO A 164 6.27 23.40 4.91
N ASP A 165 6.48 23.07 6.18
CA ASP A 165 7.47 22.08 6.60
C ASP A 165 7.03 20.63 6.39
N LYS A 166 5.75 20.38 6.09
CA LYS A 166 5.22 19.03 5.88
C LYS A 166 5.11 18.65 4.41
N VAL A 167 5.12 19.61 3.48
CA VAL A 167 5.05 19.31 2.04
C VAL A 167 6.40 18.79 1.56
N ALA A 168 6.42 17.58 0.99
CA ALA A 168 7.59 17.01 0.32
C ALA A 168 7.60 17.32 -1.18
N TYR A 169 6.42 17.25 -1.82
CA TYR A 169 6.28 17.45 -3.26
C TYR A 169 4.96 18.13 -3.60
N LEU A 170 4.90 18.77 -4.77
CA LEU A 170 3.66 19.15 -5.44
C LEU A 170 3.34 18.14 -6.54
N GLU A 171 2.09 17.72 -6.66
CA GLU A 171 1.61 16.80 -7.71
C GLU A 171 0.42 17.46 -8.44
N LEU A 172 0.51 17.61 -9.76
CA LEU A 172 -0.53 18.27 -10.57
C LEU A 172 -1.37 17.25 -11.34
N GLY A 173 -2.59 17.02 -10.86
CA GLY A 173 -3.57 16.11 -11.47
C GLY A 173 -3.40 14.66 -11.04
N ASN A 174 -4.51 13.91 -11.12
CA ASN A 174 -4.57 12.48 -10.91
C ASN A 174 -5.11 11.79 -12.16
N GLU A 175 -4.33 10.85 -12.71
CA GLU A 175 -4.72 10.03 -13.87
C GLU A 175 -5.30 10.83 -15.04
N PRO A 176 -4.52 11.74 -15.68
CA PRO A 176 -5.00 12.59 -16.77
C PRO A 176 -5.58 11.83 -17.98
N THR A 177 -5.27 10.53 -18.09
CA THR A 177 -5.89 9.60 -19.06
C THR A 177 -7.39 9.47 -18.89
N ASN A 178 -7.94 9.78 -17.72
CA ASN A 178 -9.37 9.73 -17.39
C ASN A 178 -10.08 11.09 -17.60
N TYR A 179 -9.37 12.14 -18.00
CA TYR A 179 -9.98 13.44 -18.29
C TYR A 179 -10.72 13.44 -19.63
N ASN A 180 -11.34 14.58 -19.97
CA ASN A 180 -11.97 14.75 -21.28
C ASN A 180 -10.96 14.44 -22.40
N ARG A 181 -11.27 13.41 -23.21
CA ARG A 181 -10.40 12.90 -24.27
C ARG A 181 -9.96 13.97 -25.28
N ASN A 182 -10.77 15.01 -25.47
CA ASN A 182 -10.50 16.09 -26.43
C ASN A 182 -9.60 17.20 -25.86
N ARG A 183 -9.35 17.23 -24.54
CA ARG A 183 -8.55 18.29 -23.89
C ARG A 183 -7.18 18.49 -24.54
N TRP A 184 -6.53 17.38 -24.89
CA TRP A 184 -5.24 17.38 -25.60
C TRP A 184 -5.29 16.65 -26.94
N ASN A 185 -6.48 16.20 -27.37
CA ASN A 185 -6.66 15.34 -28.54
C ASN A 185 -5.66 14.17 -28.57
N LEU A 186 -5.47 13.51 -27.41
CA LEU A 186 -4.52 12.40 -27.19
C LEU A 186 -3.03 12.73 -27.45
N SER A 187 -2.65 14.01 -27.52
CA SER A 187 -1.26 14.41 -27.71
C SER A 187 -0.51 14.53 -26.38
N THR A 188 0.49 13.67 -26.19
CA THR A 188 1.45 13.79 -25.07
C THR A 188 2.12 15.16 -25.04
N GLN A 189 2.52 15.70 -26.19
CA GLN A 189 3.18 17.01 -26.26
C GLN A 189 2.25 18.15 -25.84
N ALA A 190 0.97 18.08 -26.20
CA ALA A 190 -0.01 19.08 -25.75
C ALA A 190 -0.26 18.99 -24.23
N TYR A 191 -0.30 17.77 -23.66
CA TYR A 191 -0.32 17.56 -22.21
C TYR A 191 0.90 18.18 -21.54
N VAL A 192 2.12 17.83 -22.00
CA VAL A 192 3.37 18.34 -21.44
C VAL A 192 3.42 19.87 -21.50
N LYS A 193 2.99 20.47 -22.61
CA LYS A 193 2.92 21.93 -22.75
C LYS A 193 2.04 22.56 -21.68
N GLN A 194 0.81 22.08 -21.51
CA GLN A 194 -0.11 22.64 -20.52
C GLN A 194 0.39 22.39 -19.08
N TRP A 195 0.90 21.20 -18.79
CA TRP A 195 1.46 20.87 -17.49
C TRP A 195 2.60 21.83 -17.11
N LYS A 196 3.51 22.13 -18.05
CA LYS A 196 4.59 23.10 -17.86
C LYS A 196 4.10 24.54 -17.65
N GLU A 197 3.06 24.95 -18.36
CA GLU A 197 2.46 26.29 -18.20
C GLU A 197 1.85 26.46 -16.80
N TYR A 198 1.15 25.42 -16.31
CA TYR A 198 0.56 25.42 -14.97
C TYR A 198 1.63 25.41 -13.89
N THR A 199 2.60 24.49 -13.97
CA THR A 199 3.67 24.36 -12.98
C THR A 199 4.51 25.63 -12.86
N ALA A 200 4.88 26.27 -13.98
CA ALA A 200 5.60 27.55 -13.95
C ALA A 200 4.79 28.69 -13.28
N SER A 201 3.48 28.74 -13.51
CA SER A 201 2.60 29.75 -12.92
C SER A 201 2.39 29.50 -11.41
N ILE A 202 2.25 28.24 -11.02
CA ILE A 202 2.13 27.83 -9.62
C ILE A 202 3.44 28.11 -8.88
N ASP A 203 4.59 27.76 -9.48
CA ASP A 203 5.91 28.05 -8.92
C ASP A 203 6.11 29.55 -8.68
N THR A 204 5.68 30.39 -9.62
CA THR A 204 5.68 31.85 -9.44
C THR A 204 4.89 32.26 -8.20
N ALA A 205 3.67 31.73 -8.03
CA ALA A 205 2.81 32.06 -6.89
C ALA A 205 3.39 31.57 -5.55
N VAL A 206 3.82 30.30 -5.47
CA VAL A 206 4.32 29.74 -4.21
C VAL A 206 5.66 30.34 -3.79
N ASN A 207 6.51 30.76 -4.73
CA ASN A 207 7.78 31.42 -4.43
C ASN A 207 7.56 32.82 -3.82
N THR A 208 6.41 33.46 -4.02
CA THR A 208 6.10 34.74 -3.35
C THR A 208 5.81 34.62 -1.86
N LEU A 209 5.49 33.41 -1.37
CA LEU A 209 5.15 33.20 0.03
C LEU A 209 6.36 33.40 0.95
N ASN A 210 7.58 33.16 0.46
CA ASN A 210 8.83 33.21 1.25
C ASN A 210 8.80 32.35 2.54
N THR A 211 7.88 31.39 2.65
CA THR A 211 7.69 30.52 3.83
C THR A 211 8.15 29.08 3.60
N SER A 212 8.36 28.67 2.35
CA SER A 212 8.67 27.28 1.99
C SER A 212 10.15 27.07 1.71
N THR A 213 10.69 25.95 2.20
CA THR A 213 12.05 25.46 1.90
C THR A 213 12.07 24.45 0.75
N LEU A 214 10.94 24.26 0.05
CA LEU A 214 10.88 23.33 -1.08
C LEU A 214 11.95 23.68 -2.13
N PRO A 215 12.69 22.68 -2.65
CA PRO A 215 13.71 22.92 -3.66
C PRO A 215 13.07 23.28 -5.01
N GLN A 216 13.86 23.68 -6.02
CA GLN A 216 13.33 24.02 -7.34
C GLN A 216 12.71 22.80 -8.03
N ASP A 217 13.34 21.64 -7.89
CA ASP A 217 12.80 20.35 -8.27
C ASP A 217 11.82 19.87 -7.20
N ARG A 218 10.62 20.45 -7.17
CA ARG A 218 9.55 20.11 -6.19
C ARG A 218 8.40 19.31 -6.77
N TRP A 219 8.39 19.10 -8.08
CA TRP A 219 7.29 18.44 -8.74
C TRP A 219 7.45 16.93 -8.75
N TRP A 220 6.37 16.27 -8.40
CA TRP A 220 6.14 14.87 -8.60
C TRP A 220 5.35 14.71 -9.90
N ALA A 221 5.93 14.05 -10.90
CA ALA A 221 5.29 13.85 -12.21
C ALA A 221 5.60 12.45 -12.73
N SER A 222 4.70 11.56 -13.08
CA SER A 222 3.29 11.71 -13.39
C SER A 222 2.42 11.19 -12.25
N SER A 223 1.11 11.13 -12.52
CA SER A 223 0.10 10.36 -11.81
C SER A 223 -0.67 9.56 -12.87
N ALA A 224 -0.04 8.56 -13.49
CA ALA A 224 -0.58 7.89 -14.68
C ALA A 224 -0.98 6.44 -14.40
N THR A 225 -2.10 5.99 -14.98
CA THR A 225 -2.56 4.59 -14.90
C THR A 225 -1.79 3.69 -15.87
N THR A 226 -1.91 2.38 -15.67
CA THR A 226 -1.48 1.36 -16.65
C THR A 226 -2.53 1.04 -17.73
N ASP A 227 -3.64 1.78 -17.80
CA ASP A 227 -4.65 1.56 -18.83
C ASP A 227 -4.21 2.10 -20.19
N ASN A 228 -4.77 1.53 -21.26
CA ASN A 228 -4.59 2.02 -22.62
C ASN A 228 -5.75 2.95 -22.98
N SER A 229 -5.57 4.26 -22.77
CA SER A 229 -6.54 5.32 -23.11
C SER A 229 -6.25 5.98 -24.47
N GLY A 230 -5.09 5.67 -25.07
CA GLY A 230 -4.52 6.35 -26.23
C GLY A 230 -3.78 7.65 -25.91
N LEU A 231 -3.92 8.22 -24.71
CA LEU A 231 -3.09 9.33 -24.23
C LEU A 231 -1.92 8.75 -23.41
N GLU A 232 -0.70 8.93 -23.89
CA GLU A 232 0.50 8.39 -23.26
C GLU A 232 1.12 9.42 -22.29
N VAL A 233 0.83 9.29 -21.00
CA VAL A 233 1.34 10.18 -19.92
C VAL A 233 2.12 9.45 -18.84
N ARG A 234 2.60 8.24 -19.13
CA ARG A 234 3.56 7.53 -18.28
C ARG A 234 4.96 8.12 -18.41
N PRO A 235 5.85 7.96 -17.42
CA PRO A 235 7.24 8.44 -17.48
C PRO A 235 7.96 8.11 -18.79
N ALA A 236 7.76 6.90 -19.32
CA ALA A 236 8.33 6.45 -20.60
C ALA A 236 7.98 7.35 -21.80
N ALA A 237 6.82 8.02 -21.78
CA ALA A 237 6.39 8.96 -22.81
C ALA A 237 6.64 10.43 -22.42
N LEU A 238 6.46 10.78 -21.14
CA LEU A 238 6.62 12.15 -20.66
C LEU A 238 8.07 12.64 -20.68
N ILE A 239 9.03 11.77 -20.33
CA ILE A 239 10.45 12.13 -20.26
C ILE A 239 10.97 12.53 -21.66
N PRO A 240 10.80 11.71 -22.72
CA PRO A 240 11.17 12.11 -24.08
C PRO A 240 10.39 13.34 -24.59
N ALA A 241 9.16 13.54 -24.14
CA ALA A 241 8.36 14.71 -24.49
C ALA A 241 8.83 16.01 -23.78
N GLY A 242 9.81 15.92 -22.88
CA GLY A 242 10.46 17.09 -22.27
C GLY A 242 9.72 17.65 -21.06
N ILE A 243 8.96 16.82 -20.32
CA ILE A 243 8.24 17.24 -19.10
C ILE A 243 9.16 17.96 -18.10
N ASN A 244 10.41 17.50 -17.97
CA ASN A 244 11.41 18.05 -17.06
C ASN A 244 12.46 18.95 -17.75
N SER A 245 12.16 19.53 -18.91
CA SER A 245 13.10 20.46 -19.58
C SER A 245 13.35 21.77 -18.82
N ALA A 246 12.60 22.03 -17.74
CA ALA A 246 12.79 23.15 -16.83
C ALA A 246 13.48 22.76 -15.50
N HIS A 247 13.91 21.49 -15.34
CA HIS A 247 14.54 20.97 -14.12
C HIS A 247 13.69 21.19 -12.85
N GLN A 248 12.39 20.91 -12.96
CA GLN A 248 11.39 21.14 -11.91
C GLN A 248 10.81 19.83 -11.33
N VAL A 249 11.03 18.69 -12.01
CA VAL A 249 10.58 17.36 -11.56
C VAL A 249 11.67 16.70 -10.71
N ASN A 250 11.32 16.34 -9.48
CA ASN A 250 12.19 15.60 -8.56
C ASN A 250 12.10 14.09 -8.80
N THR A 251 10.87 13.59 -8.82
CA THR A 251 10.54 12.17 -8.84
C THR A 251 9.42 11.89 -9.83
N TYR A 252 9.45 10.68 -10.40
CA TYR A 252 8.38 10.20 -11.26
C TYR A 252 7.45 9.21 -10.56
N SER A 253 6.17 9.17 -10.94
CA SER A 253 5.34 8.04 -10.54
C SER A 253 4.42 7.49 -11.60
N ILE A 254 3.95 6.29 -11.28
CA ILE A 254 2.95 5.51 -11.98
C ILE A 254 1.99 4.89 -10.95
N HIS A 255 0.75 4.65 -11.35
CA HIS A 255 -0.23 3.93 -10.56
C HIS A 255 -0.30 2.47 -10.97
N SER A 256 -0.68 1.59 -10.04
CA SER A 256 -0.63 0.14 -10.26
C SER A 256 -1.86 -0.57 -9.72
N TYR A 257 -2.59 -1.24 -10.62
CA TYR A 257 -3.70 -2.13 -10.29
C TYR A 257 -3.72 -3.30 -11.27
N ALA A 258 -3.27 -4.48 -10.81
CA ALA A 258 -3.16 -5.67 -11.67
C ALA A 258 -4.53 -6.26 -12.05
N PHE A 259 -5.55 -6.02 -11.23
CA PHE A 259 -6.92 -6.49 -11.45
C PHE A 259 -7.93 -5.34 -11.33
N SER A 260 -9.18 -5.60 -11.69
CA SER A 260 -10.25 -4.61 -11.65
C SER A 260 -11.60 -5.26 -11.41
N THR A 261 -12.47 -4.59 -10.67
CA THR A 261 -13.90 -4.92 -10.57
C THR A 261 -14.78 -3.88 -11.26
N CYS A 262 -14.22 -3.04 -12.13
CA CYS A 262 -14.97 -2.01 -12.84
C CYS A 262 -15.94 -2.57 -13.89
N ASP A 263 -15.78 -3.81 -14.33
CA ASP A 263 -16.70 -4.49 -15.23
C ASP A 263 -16.76 -6.01 -14.93
N PRO A 264 -17.82 -6.72 -15.36
CA PRO A 264 -17.99 -8.14 -15.04
C PRO A 264 -16.85 -9.05 -15.51
N LYS A 265 -16.23 -8.75 -16.66
CA LYS A 265 -15.19 -9.61 -17.25
C LYS A 265 -13.91 -9.56 -16.40
N ARG A 266 -13.47 -8.35 -16.01
CA ARG A 266 -12.30 -8.20 -15.13
C ARG A 266 -12.62 -8.65 -13.69
N ALA A 267 -13.84 -8.41 -13.22
CA ALA A 267 -14.27 -8.85 -11.88
C ALA A 267 -14.16 -10.38 -11.70
N ALA A 268 -14.48 -11.16 -12.74
CA ALA A 268 -14.34 -12.62 -12.71
C ALA A 268 -12.89 -13.10 -12.53
N LEU A 269 -11.90 -12.25 -12.83
CA LEU A 269 -10.47 -12.57 -12.66
C LEU A 269 -9.93 -12.14 -11.29
N ALA A 270 -10.61 -11.24 -10.59
CA ALA A 270 -10.19 -10.72 -9.28
C ALA A 270 -10.49 -11.74 -8.15
N THR A 271 -9.79 -12.87 -8.15
CA THR A 271 -9.95 -13.97 -7.18
C THR A 271 -8.71 -14.13 -6.30
N ILE A 272 -8.85 -14.72 -5.10
CA ILE A 272 -7.70 -15.01 -4.21
C ILE A 272 -6.61 -15.79 -4.95
N LYS A 273 -6.99 -16.82 -5.71
CA LYS A 273 -6.06 -17.63 -6.50
C LYS A 273 -5.26 -16.79 -7.50
N ASN A 274 -5.89 -15.81 -8.14
CA ASN A 274 -5.21 -15.02 -9.17
C ASN A 274 -4.35 -13.92 -8.57
N ILE A 275 -4.81 -13.23 -7.52
CA ILE A 275 -3.99 -12.18 -6.89
C ILE A 275 -2.74 -12.78 -6.23
N LEU A 276 -2.82 -14.00 -5.69
CA LEU A 276 -1.70 -14.69 -5.05
C LEU A 276 -0.80 -15.47 -6.03
N ASN A 277 -0.81 -15.15 -7.31
CA ASN A 277 0.09 -15.72 -8.30
C ASN A 277 1.33 -14.82 -8.45
N HIS A 278 2.44 -15.24 -7.84
CA HIS A 278 3.71 -14.50 -7.82
C HIS A 278 4.31 -14.30 -9.21
N THR A 279 4.28 -15.35 -10.04
CA THR A 279 4.82 -15.30 -11.40
C THR A 279 4.08 -14.29 -12.26
N GLU A 280 2.76 -14.26 -12.19
CA GLU A 280 1.94 -13.30 -12.93
C GLU A 280 2.10 -11.87 -12.40
N LEU A 281 2.23 -11.69 -11.08
CA LEU A 281 2.51 -10.38 -10.51
C LEU A 281 3.89 -9.86 -10.92
N THR A 282 4.91 -10.73 -10.92
CA THR A 282 6.25 -10.43 -11.43
C THR A 282 6.20 -10.03 -12.90
N ARG A 283 5.49 -10.82 -13.74
CA ARG A 283 5.29 -10.52 -15.17
C ARG A 283 4.60 -9.16 -15.37
N TYR A 284 3.55 -8.87 -14.60
CA TYR A 284 2.87 -7.57 -14.64
C TYR A 284 3.81 -6.42 -14.29
N CYS A 285 4.61 -6.57 -13.23
CA CYS A 285 5.59 -5.57 -12.85
C CYS A 285 6.63 -5.33 -13.96
N ASP A 286 7.07 -6.38 -14.64
CA ASP A 286 8.06 -6.27 -15.73
C ASP A 286 7.47 -5.67 -17.01
N SER A 287 6.20 -5.98 -17.34
CA SER A 287 5.59 -5.51 -18.58
C SER A 287 4.92 -4.15 -18.47
N GLU A 288 4.23 -3.86 -17.37
CA GLU A 288 3.40 -2.66 -17.23
C GLU A 288 4.08 -1.53 -16.45
N ILE A 289 4.91 -1.88 -15.46
CA ILE A 289 5.50 -0.92 -14.51
C ILE A 289 6.95 -0.59 -14.89
N TYR A 290 7.79 -1.61 -15.10
CA TYR A 290 9.23 -1.45 -15.28
C TYR A 290 9.63 -0.56 -16.46
N PRO A 291 8.91 -0.49 -17.61
CA PRO A 291 9.26 0.46 -18.67
C PRO A 291 9.28 1.92 -18.20
N SER A 292 8.37 2.31 -17.30
CA SER A 292 8.33 3.66 -16.73
C SER A 292 9.43 3.87 -15.68
N ALA A 293 9.68 2.86 -14.85
CA ALA A 293 10.80 2.86 -13.91
C ALA A 293 12.14 3.07 -14.62
N LEU A 294 12.38 2.27 -15.67
CA LEU A 294 13.60 2.33 -16.47
C LEU A 294 13.79 3.70 -17.13
N ALA A 295 12.71 4.32 -17.63
CA ALA A 295 12.77 5.67 -18.19
C ALA A 295 13.21 6.72 -17.16
N ALA A 296 12.65 6.66 -15.94
CA ALA A 296 13.05 7.56 -14.85
C ALA A 296 14.50 7.34 -14.41
N LEU A 297 14.91 6.09 -14.23
CA LEU A 297 16.29 5.72 -13.87
C LEU A 297 17.31 6.18 -14.94
N ASN A 298 17.01 5.98 -16.21
CA ASN A 298 17.85 6.45 -17.32
C ASN A 298 17.93 7.99 -17.40
N ALA A 299 16.94 8.69 -16.86
CA ALA A 299 16.94 10.15 -16.71
C ALA A 299 17.61 10.63 -15.41
N ASN A 300 18.27 9.75 -14.66
CA ASN A 300 18.86 10.01 -13.34
C ASN A 300 17.87 10.59 -12.32
N SER A 301 16.61 10.15 -12.36
CA SER A 301 15.58 10.56 -11.42
C SER A 301 15.03 9.34 -10.67
N SER A 302 14.53 9.58 -9.46
CA SER A 302 13.80 8.56 -8.71
C SER A 302 12.44 8.27 -9.33
N TRP A 303 11.88 7.11 -8.97
CA TRP A 303 10.50 6.81 -9.28
C TRP A 303 9.79 6.13 -8.12
N SER A 304 8.48 6.28 -8.04
CA SER A 304 7.62 5.68 -7.03
C SER A 304 6.37 5.09 -7.65
N ILE A 305 5.68 4.26 -6.86
CA ILE A 305 4.30 3.86 -7.13
C ILE A 305 3.39 4.84 -6.40
N GLY A 306 2.86 5.86 -7.09
CA GLY A 306 2.12 6.98 -6.47
C GLY A 306 0.71 6.63 -6.00
N GLU A 307 0.19 5.51 -6.48
CA GLU A 307 -1.07 4.92 -6.03
C GLU A 307 -1.09 3.46 -6.43
N PHE A 308 -1.43 2.55 -5.52
CA PHE A 308 -1.65 1.17 -5.92
C PHE A 308 -2.62 0.42 -5.03
N ASN A 309 -3.21 -0.61 -5.62
CA ASN A 309 -3.81 -1.71 -4.88
C ASN A 309 -3.99 -2.95 -5.78
N SER A 310 -4.49 -4.05 -5.23
CA SER A 310 -4.64 -5.32 -5.94
C SER A 310 -5.70 -5.25 -7.03
N VAL A 311 -6.84 -4.61 -6.72
CA VAL A 311 -8.03 -4.58 -7.57
C VAL A 311 -8.61 -3.16 -7.60
N SER A 312 -8.67 -2.53 -8.77
CA SER A 312 -9.28 -1.21 -8.95
C SER A 312 -10.81 -1.23 -8.80
N CYS A 313 -11.46 -0.05 -8.78
CA CYS A 313 -12.88 0.11 -8.44
C CYS A 313 -13.23 -0.37 -7.01
N SER A 314 -12.42 0.12 -6.06
CA SER A 314 -12.62 -0.07 -4.61
C SER A 314 -12.49 -1.51 -4.10
N GLY A 315 -11.86 -2.38 -4.90
CA GLY A 315 -11.47 -3.74 -4.51
C GLY A 315 -12.45 -4.83 -4.96
N ALA A 316 -12.23 -6.05 -4.49
CA ALA A 316 -13.15 -7.19 -4.63
C ALA A 316 -13.57 -7.70 -3.25
N PRO A 317 -14.86 -7.66 -2.88
CA PRO A 317 -15.37 -8.28 -1.65
C PRO A 317 -15.12 -9.79 -1.61
N ASN A 318 -14.78 -10.30 -0.42
CA ASN A 318 -14.33 -11.67 -0.17
C ASN A 318 -12.96 -12.04 -0.75
N VAL A 319 -12.20 -11.06 -1.25
CA VAL A 319 -10.88 -11.26 -1.85
C VAL A 319 -9.88 -10.25 -1.29
N THR A 320 -10.20 -8.96 -1.43
CA THR A 320 -9.30 -7.87 -1.00
C THR A 320 -9.55 -7.40 0.45
N ASP A 321 -10.66 -7.82 1.06
CA ASP A 321 -10.96 -7.63 2.49
C ASP A 321 -10.58 -8.84 3.36
N THR A 322 -9.73 -9.75 2.84
CA THR A 322 -9.27 -10.97 3.52
C THR A 322 -7.76 -10.94 3.76
N PHE A 323 -7.22 -11.95 4.44
CA PHE A 323 -5.79 -12.13 4.65
C PHE A 323 -4.98 -12.28 3.35
N ALA A 324 -5.60 -12.72 2.24
CA ALA A 324 -4.99 -12.74 0.92
C ALA A 324 -4.43 -11.37 0.51
N GLN A 325 -5.12 -10.28 0.87
CA GLN A 325 -4.65 -8.92 0.60
C GLN A 325 -3.34 -8.62 1.33
N ALA A 326 -3.16 -9.10 2.56
CA ALA A 326 -1.94 -8.86 3.33
C ALA A 326 -0.71 -9.48 2.64
N LEU A 327 -0.83 -10.74 2.20
CA LEU A 327 0.22 -11.43 1.45
C LEU A 327 0.52 -10.72 0.12
N TRP A 328 -0.53 -10.32 -0.60
CA TRP A 328 -0.37 -9.60 -1.87
C TRP A 328 0.35 -8.26 -1.71
N VAL A 329 0.04 -7.50 -0.65
CA VAL A 329 0.70 -6.20 -0.38
C VAL A 329 2.19 -6.41 -0.12
N VAL A 330 2.57 -7.38 0.71
CA VAL A 330 3.98 -7.69 0.98
C VAL A 330 4.72 -8.05 -0.32
N ASP A 331 4.17 -8.96 -1.12
CA ASP A 331 4.80 -9.40 -2.37
C ASP A 331 4.95 -8.25 -3.38
N SER A 332 3.89 -7.46 -3.55
CA SER A 332 3.87 -6.32 -4.48
C SER A 332 4.87 -5.24 -4.10
N GLU A 333 4.87 -4.82 -2.83
CA GLU A 333 5.78 -3.78 -2.36
C GLU A 333 7.25 -4.23 -2.48
N LEU A 334 7.57 -5.49 -2.17
CA LEU A 334 8.92 -6.01 -2.34
C LEU A 334 9.32 -6.15 -3.82
N LEU A 335 8.40 -6.53 -4.72
CA LEU A 335 8.64 -6.51 -6.17
C LEU A 335 8.90 -5.07 -6.69
N TYR A 336 8.21 -4.07 -6.17
CA TYR A 336 8.48 -2.67 -6.51
C TYR A 336 9.84 -2.22 -5.96
N ALA A 337 10.18 -2.63 -4.74
CA ALA A 337 11.48 -2.33 -4.13
C ALA A 337 12.62 -2.90 -4.99
N THR A 338 12.52 -4.15 -5.45
CA THR A 338 13.55 -4.78 -6.30
C THR A 338 13.69 -4.13 -7.67
N ARG A 339 12.70 -3.34 -8.10
CA ARG A 339 12.72 -2.53 -9.33
C ARG A 339 13.10 -1.07 -9.09
N ASN A 340 13.69 -0.78 -7.92
CA ASN A 340 14.19 0.52 -7.51
C ASN A 340 13.12 1.61 -7.33
N ALA A 341 11.87 1.25 -7.02
CA ALA A 341 10.93 2.25 -6.53
C ALA A 341 11.48 2.87 -5.24
N THR A 342 11.38 4.18 -5.04
CA THR A 342 11.81 4.83 -3.78
C THR A 342 10.77 4.68 -2.67
N SER A 343 9.51 4.45 -3.06
CA SER A 343 8.36 4.37 -2.16
C SER A 343 7.12 3.89 -2.91
N THR A 344 6.16 3.35 -2.18
CA THR A 344 4.86 2.86 -2.65
C THR A 344 3.75 3.52 -1.84
N PHE A 345 2.63 3.84 -2.47
CA PHE A 345 1.53 4.56 -1.83
C PHE A 345 0.24 3.74 -1.87
N LEU A 346 0.04 2.91 -0.84
CA LEU A 346 -1.07 1.97 -0.77
C LEU A 346 -2.39 2.74 -0.64
N HIS A 347 -3.23 2.65 -1.66
CA HIS A 347 -4.40 3.52 -1.77
C HIS A 347 -5.53 3.10 -0.83
N GLN A 348 -6.17 4.10 -0.23
CA GLN A 348 -7.23 4.00 0.76
C GLN A 348 -8.38 4.93 0.35
N GLY A 349 -9.61 4.49 0.55
CA GLY A 349 -10.76 5.30 0.17
C GLY A 349 -12.07 4.59 0.35
N ALA A 350 -13.05 5.00 -0.45
CA ALA A 350 -14.36 4.38 -0.53
C ALA A 350 -14.88 4.45 -1.97
N THR A 351 -15.93 3.68 -2.24
CA THR A 351 -16.56 3.62 -3.55
C THR A 351 -16.96 4.98 -4.07
N LEU A 352 -16.59 5.24 -5.33
CA LEU A 352 -16.96 6.44 -6.06
C LEU A 352 -17.86 6.06 -7.22
N ALA A 353 -19.02 6.71 -7.32
CA ALA A 353 -20.03 6.35 -8.32
C ALA A 353 -19.59 6.66 -9.77
N LEU A 354 -18.50 7.41 -9.98
CA LEU A 354 -18.01 7.79 -11.31
C LEU A 354 -16.97 6.82 -11.89
N GLN A 355 -16.51 5.82 -11.13
CA GLN A 355 -15.48 4.89 -11.60
C GLN A 355 -16.02 3.88 -12.62
N SER A 356 -17.25 3.39 -12.40
CA SER A 356 -18.00 2.57 -13.37
C SER A 356 -19.45 2.43 -12.92
N ASN A 357 -20.37 2.25 -13.88
CA ASN A 357 -21.77 1.92 -13.61
C ASN A 357 -21.99 0.41 -13.38
N GLU A 358 -20.97 -0.42 -13.63
CA GLU A 358 -21.03 -1.89 -13.51
C GLU A 358 -20.07 -2.43 -12.44
N GLN A 359 -19.49 -1.54 -11.62
CA GLN A 359 -18.56 -1.96 -10.57
C GLN A 359 -19.24 -2.80 -9.49
N VAL A 360 -18.45 -3.70 -8.89
CA VAL A 360 -18.94 -4.60 -7.81
C VAL A 360 -19.21 -3.84 -6.51
N ASN A 361 -18.37 -2.88 -6.14
CA ASN A 361 -18.56 -2.10 -4.92
C ASN A 361 -19.52 -0.94 -5.15
N THR A 362 -20.36 -0.65 -4.15
CA THR A 362 -21.32 0.46 -4.17
C THR A 362 -21.22 1.28 -2.88
N PRO A 363 -21.71 2.54 -2.87
CA PRO A 363 -21.98 3.25 -1.62
C PRO A 363 -23.01 2.50 -0.77
N GLY A 364 -23.03 2.76 0.54
CA GLY A 364 -24.06 2.23 1.44
C GLY A 364 -25.46 2.71 1.05
N LYS A 365 -26.48 1.89 1.35
CA LYS A 365 -27.89 2.18 0.98
C LYS A 365 -28.41 3.49 1.58
N ASN A 366 -27.92 3.85 2.78
CA ASN A 366 -28.22 5.10 3.47
C ASN A 366 -27.34 6.29 3.04
N GLY A 367 -26.56 6.17 1.97
CA GLY A 367 -25.62 7.20 1.50
C GLY A 367 -24.30 7.25 2.26
N SER A 368 -24.06 6.35 3.22
CA SER A 368 -22.75 6.23 3.86
C SER A 368 -21.68 5.71 2.89
N PRO A 369 -20.39 6.08 3.08
CA PRO A 369 -19.31 5.57 2.25
C PRO A 369 -19.23 4.04 2.27
N GLY A 370 -19.15 3.44 1.08
CA GLY A 370 -18.75 2.05 0.93
C GLY A 370 -17.23 1.96 0.95
N PHE A 371 -16.60 1.96 2.13
CA PHE A 371 -15.13 1.91 2.23
C PHE A 371 -14.54 0.80 1.36
N SER A 372 -13.43 1.07 0.68
CA SER A 372 -12.80 0.15 -0.26
C SER A 372 -12.41 -1.14 0.46
N THR A 373 -12.66 -2.30 -0.16
CA THR A 373 -12.39 -3.59 0.49
C THR A 373 -10.91 -3.84 0.69
N TYR A 374 -10.06 -3.24 -0.13
CA TYR A 374 -8.61 -3.32 0.00
C TYR A 374 -7.99 -2.44 1.10
N SER A 375 -8.77 -1.57 1.74
CA SER A 375 -8.24 -0.61 2.71
C SER A 375 -7.59 -1.32 3.90
N MET A 376 -6.61 -0.71 4.56
CA MET A 376 -6.01 -1.28 5.77
C MET A 376 -6.95 -1.23 6.99
N LEU A 377 -7.97 -0.37 6.94
CA LEU A 377 -8.97 -0.22 7.99
C LEU A 377 -10.28 0.33 7.44
N TYR A 378 -11.35 0.11 8.18
CA TYR A 378 -12.59 0.85 8.10
C TYR A 378 -12.62 1.88 9.23
N PRO A 379 -12.61 3.18 8.92
CA PRO A 379 -12.26 4.19 9.90
C PRO A 379 -13.41 4.55 10.86
N ARG A 380 -14.63 4.18 10.51
CA ARG A 380 -15.83 4.34 11.34
C ARG A 380 -16.87 3.30 10.97
N ASP A 381 -17.88 3.18 11.81
CA ASP A 381 -19.03 2.33 11.55
C ASP A 381 -19.75 2.75 10.26
N SER A 382 -20.17 1.75 9.48
CA SER A 382 -21.08 1.94 8.35
C SER A 382 -22.02 0.75 8.18
N GLU A 383 -23.16 0.99 7.53
CA GLU A 383 -24.15 -0.06 7.29
C GLU A 383 -23.57 -1.17 6.39
N LEU A 384 -22.77 -0.80 5.38
CA LEU A 384 -22.24 -1.74 4.40
C LEU A 384 -21.05 -2.55 4.93
N ARG A 385 -20.21 -1.94 5.79
CA ARG A 385 -18.93 -2.53 6.23
C ARG A 385 -18.91 -2.94 7.71
N GLY A 386 -19.94 -2.59 8.46
CA GLY A 386 -20.06 -2.86 9.89
C GLY A 386 -19.17 -1.93 10.73
N PRO A 387 -18.73 -2.39 11.92
CA PRO A 387 -17.98 -1.57 12.86
C PRO A 387 -16.61 -1.13 12.36
N ALA A 388 -16.15 0.02 12.85
CA ALA A 388 -14.80 0.54 12.68
C ALA A 388 -13.76 -0.48 13.18
N ARG A 389 -12.74 -0.75 12.38
CA ARG A 389 -11.69 -1.74 12.69
C ARG A 389 -10.56 -1.71 11.66
N THR A 390 -9.39 -2.24 12.02
CA THR A 390 -8.38 -2.62 11.02
C THR A 390 -8.84 -3.80 10.18
N LEU A 391 -8.27 -3.99 9.00
CA LEU A 391 -8.43 -5.18 8.18
C LEU A 391 -7.15 -6.03 8.23
N PRO A 392 -7.20 -7.32 7.86
CA PRO A 392 -6.01 -8.19 7.85
C PRO A 392 -4.81 -7.59 7.10
N SER A 393 -5.05 -6.80 6.05
CA SER A 393 -4.03 -6.09 5.28
C SER A 393 -3.20 -5.08 6.09
N PHE A 394 -3.69 -4.60 7.25
CA PHE A 394 -2.89 -3.78 8.16
C PHE A 394 -1.60 -4.48 8.62
N LEU A 395 -1.62 -5.82 8.76
CA LEU A 395 -0.45 -6.57 9.17
C LEU A 395 0.70 -6.50 8.16
N ALA A 396 0.38 -6.34 6.87
CA ALA A 396 1.40 -6.13 5.84
C ALA A 396 2.17 -4.82 6.08
N GLN A 397 1.52 -3.79 6.61
CA GLN A 397 2.18 -2.52 6.91
C GLN A 397 3.15 -2.65 8.09
N LEU A 398 2.85 -3.51 9.08
CA LEU A 398 3.78 -3.81 10.16
C LEU A 398 4.96 -4.67 9.69
N PHE A 399 4.69 -5.67 8.82
CA PHE A 399 5.73 -6.44 8.16
C PHE A 399 6.71 -5.52 7.42
N MET A 400 6.19 -4.61 6.61
CA MET A 400 6.99 -3.72 5.78
C MET A 400 7.70 -2.63 6.58
N ALA A 401 7.08 -2.16 7.67
CA ALA A 401 7.74 -1.28 8.64
C ALA A 401 9.00 -1.93 9.24
N GLU A 402 8.91 -3.19 9.68
CA GLU A 402 10.06 -3.90 10.25
C GLU A 402 11.08 -4.32 9.18
N ALA A 403 10.63 -4.65 7.97
CA ALA A 403 11.51 -4.98 6.84
C ALA A 403 12.43 -3.80 6.47
N PHE A 404 11.91 -2.57 6.53
CA PHE A 404 12.64 -1.33 6.22
C PHE A 404 12.96 -0.46 7.45
N ALA A 405 12.95 -1.04 8.65
CA ALA A 405 13.20 -0.30 9.90
C ALA A 405 14.60 0.33 9.95
N VAL A 406 15.56 -0.21 9.20
CA VAL A 406 16.92 0.34 9.10
C VAL A 406 17.07 1.12 7.79
N ALA A 407 17.33 2.42 7.90
CA ALA A 407 17.57 3.27 6.73
C ALA A 407 18.79 2.77 5.94
N GLY A 408 18.70 2.84 4.61
CA GLY A 408 19.75 2.33 3.73
C GLY A 408 19.60 0.86 3.35
N THR A 409 18.56 0.18 3.85
CA THR A 409 18.24 -1.21 3.49
C THR A 409 18.07 -1.36 1.98
N ARG A 410 18.74 -2.34 1.38
CA ARG A 410 18.61 -2.73 -0.04
C ARG A 410 17.90 -4.08 -0.13
N VAL A 411 17.13 -4.32 -1.19
CA VAL A 411 16.33 -5.56 -1.33
C VAL A 411 16.68 -6.29 -2.61
N ARG A 412 16.76 -7.62 -2.54
CA ARG A 412 16.95 -8.48 -3.71
C ARG A 412 15.93 -9.61 -3.70
N ALA A 413 15.21 -9.80 -4.80
CA ALA A 413 14.41 -11.00 -5.02
C ALA A 413 15.35 -12.21 -5.18
N LEU A 414 14.98 -13.31 -4.55
CA LEU A 414 15.68 -14.58 -4.59
C LEU A 414 14.89 -15.57 -5.44
N GLN A 415 15.58 -16.55 -6.00
CA GLN A 415 14.92 -17.66 -6.65
C GLN A 415 14.25 -18.55 -5.59
N ALA A 416 13.08 -19.11 -5.92
CA ALA A 416 12.46 -20.11 -5.08
C ALA A 416 13.43 -21.31 -4.89
N PRO A 417 13.48 -21.93 -3.69
CA PRO A 417 14.28 -23.13 -3.49
C PRO A 417 13.91 -24.25 -4.47
N GLU A 418 14.86 -25.12 -4.80
CA GLU A 418 14.60 -26.27 -5.67
C GLU A 418 13.44 -27.12 -5.14
N GLY A 419 12.53 -27.52 -6.03
CA GLY A 419 11.33 -28.31 -5.68
C GLY A 419 10.16 -27.49 -5.12
N VAL A 420 10.33 -26.18 -4.88
CA VAL A 420 9.26 -25.29 -4.45
C VAL A 420 8.61 -24.61 -5.66
N ASP A 421 7.27 -24.56 -5.68
CA ASP A 421 6.53 -23.89 -6.76
C ASP A 421 6.74 -22.37 -6.72
N ALA A 422 7.52 -21.86 -7.67
CA ALA A 422 7.82 -20.44 -7.83
C ALA A 422 6.57 -19.61 -8.19
N GLU A 423 5.47 -20.21 -8.64
CA GLU A 423 4.20 -19.49 -8.83
C GLU A 423 3.60 -19.02 -7.50
N ARG A 424 3.90 -19.73 -6.40
CA ARG A 424 3.24 -19.57 -5.10
C ARG A 424 4.21 -19.32 -3.95
N PHE A 425 5.49 -19.12 -4.23
CA PHE A 425 6.49 -18.87 -3.21
C PHE A 425 7.43 -17.77 -3.67
N ALA A 426 7.60 -16.75 -2.82
CA ALA A 426 8.54 -15.66 -3.03
C ALA A 426 9.52 -15.59 -1.87
N ALA A 427 10.76 -15.20 -2.17
CA ALA A 427 11.79 -14.97 -1.17
C ALA A 427 12.57 -13.69 -1.50
N TYR A 428 12.92 -12.93 -0.46
CA TYR A 428 13.64 -11.66 -0.58
C TYR A 428 14.72 -11.56 0.47
N ALA A 429 15.90 -11.09 0.08
CA ALA A 429 16.97 -10.75 1.01
C ALA A 429 17.08 -9.23 1.19
N PHE A 430 17.28 -8.81 2.43
CA PHE A 430 17.47 -7.43 2.83
C PHE A 430 18.92 -7.24 3.29
N TYR A 431 19.56 -6.19 2.79
CA TYR A 431 20.97 -5.92 3.03
C TYR A 431 21.14 -4.56 3.71
N VAL A 432 21.92 -4.53 4.78
CA VAL A 432 22.34 -3.31 5.49
C VAL A 432 23.87 -3.29 5.49
N ALA A 433 24.45 -2.15 5.10
CA ALA A 433 25.91 -2.00 5.00
C ALA A 433 26.61 -3.15 4.24
N ASP A 434 26.02 -3.56 3.11
CA ASP A 434 26.49 -4.64 2.23
C ASP A 434 26.50 -6.06 2.83
N LYS A 435 25.78 -6.28 3.94
CA LYS A 435 25.60 -7.61 4.57
C LYS A 435 24.13 -7.97 4.65
N VAL A 436 23.81 -9.27 4.57
CA VAL A 436 22.45 -9.77 4.78
C VAL A 436 22.03 -9.49 6.22
N ALA A 437 20.92 -8.77 6.39
CA ALA A 437 20.33 -8.45 7.69
C ALA A 437 19.05 -9.27 7.93
N LYS A 438 18.23 -9.44 6.89
CA LYS A 438 16.93 -10.11 6.99
C LYS A 438 16.64 -10.92 5.73
N VAL A 439 15.74 -11.90 5.86
CA VAL A 439 15.12 -12.62 4.73
C VAL A 439 13.60 -12.66 4.94
N ALA A 440 12.84 -12.29 3.92
CA ALA A 440 11.40 -12.52 3.87
C ALA A 440 11.11 -13.78 3.05
N LEU A 441 10.23 -14.63 3.56
CA LEU A 441 9.69 -15.79 2.83
C LEU A 441 8.17 -15.67 2.82
N VAL A 442 7.56 -15.72 1.64
CA VAL A 442 6.12 -15.51 1.44
C VAL A 442 5.55 -16.72 0.72
N ASN A 443 4.78 -17.53 1.42
CA ASN A 443 4.08 -18.67 0.84
C ASN A 443 2.64 -18.27 0.50
N MET A 444 2.45 -17.98 -0.78
CA MET A 444 1.20 -17.53 -1.38
C MET A 444 0.30 -18.70 -1.83
N ASN A 445 0.61 -19.94 -1.46
CA ASN A 445 -0.29 -21.06 -1.71
C ASN A 445 -1.56 -20.92 -0.86
N PRO A 446 -2.76 -20.77 -1.46
CA PRO A 446 -3.99 -20.50 -0.72
C PRO A 446 -4.38 -21.66 0.22
N PHE A 447 -4.36 -21.41 1.53
CA PHE A 447 -4.76 -22.36 2.56
C PHE A 447 -6.15 -22.02 3.10
N TYR A 448 -7.12 -22.91 2.89
CA TYR A 448 -8.52 -22.77 3.29
C TYR A 448 -8.91 -23.80 4.36
N ALA A 449 -10.06 -23.59 5.00
CA ALA A 449 -10.59 -24.52 6.00
C ALA A 449 -10.86 -25.94 5.47
N ASN A 450 -11.08 -26.07 4.16
CA ASN A 450 -11.28 -27.34 3.47
C ASN A 450 -10.04 -27.84 2.71
N SER A 451 -8.88 -27.20 2.89
CA SER A 451 -7.63 -27.68 2.30
C SER A 451 -7.25 -29.04 2.89
N THR A 452 -6.83 -29.98 2.03
CA THR A 452 -6.40 -31.32 2.43
C THR A 452 -4.93 -31.39 2.82
N ALA A 453 -4.14 -30.39 2.44
CA ALA A 453 -2.74 -30.20 2.79
C ALA A 453 -2.53 -28.78 3.33
N ASP A 454 -1.48 -28.58 4.14
CA ASP A 454 -1.12 -27.26 4.68
C ASP A 454 -0.14 -26.48 3.81
N PHE A 455 0.35 -27.09 2.72
CA PHE A 455 1.28 -26.52 1.74
C PHE A 455 2.55 -25.94 2.37
N THR A 456 2.99 -26.48 3.51
CA THR A 456 4.18 -25.99 4.21
C THR A 456 5.43 -26.18 3.37
N VAL A 457 6.21 -25.12 3.21
CA VAL A 457 7.54 -25.15 2.61
C VAL A 457 8.58 -25.04 3.72
N THR A 458 9.55 -25.96 3.75
CA THR A 458 10.64 -25.96 4.74
C THR A 458 11.93 -25.48 4.08
N VAL A 459 12.46 -24.36 4.56
CA VAL A 459 13.59 -23.64 3.95
C VAL A 459 14.82 -23.70 4.85
N GLY A 460 15.92 -24.20 4.33
CA GLY A 460 17.23 -24.14 4.99
C GLY A 460 17.96 -22.84 4.67
N LEU A 461 18.44 -22.14 5.71
CA LEU A 461 19.14 -20.86 5.64
C LEU A 461 20.66 -20.99 5.88
N GLY A 462 21.20 -22.22 5.86
CA GLY A 462 22.59 -22.50 6.20
C GLY A 462 23.63 -21.76 5.36
N GLY A 463 23.29 -21.31 4.14
CA GLY A 463 24.20 -20.52 3.29
C GLY A 463 24.38 -19.05 3.72
N VAL A 464 23.54 -18.55 4.65
CA VAL A 464 23.55 -17.16 5.14
C VAL A 464 24.33 -17.03 6.45
N LEU A 465 24.31 -18.09 7.26
CA LEU A 465 25.01 -18.14 8.53
C LEU A 465 26.51 -18.29 8.24
N GLU A 466 27.34 -17.35 8.69
CA GLU A 466 28.80 -17.40 8.46
C GLU A 466 29.41 -18.69 9.06
N GLU A 467 30.37 -19.29 8.36
CA GLU A 467 31.11 -20.47 8.83
C GLU A 467 32.09 -20.13 9.97
N GLU A 468 32.35 -18.85 10.24
CA GLU A 468 33.52 -18.40 11.04
C GLU A 468 33.21 -18.00 12.51
N GLU A 469 31.96 -17.91 12.96
CA GLU A 469 31.66 -17.66 14.38
C GLU A 469 31.37 -18.95 15.15
N GLU A 470 31.93 -19.04 16.37
CA GLU A 470 31.78 -20.16 17.30
C GLU A 470 30.33 -20.65 17.38
N GLU A 471 30.17 -21.98 17.50
CA GLU A 471 28.93 -22.77 17.54
C GLU A 471 27.83 -22.25 18.51
N SER A 472 28.13 -21.26 19.37
CA SER A 472 27.28 -20.73 20.41
C SER A 472 26.47 -19.46 20.07
N LYS A 473 26.53 -18.94 18.82
CA LYS A 473 25.83 -17.68 18.43
C LYS A 473 24.79 -17.79 17.29
N ARG A 474 24.42 -18.99 16.84
CA ARG A 474 23.54 -19.23 15.67
C ARG A 474 22.04 -19.02 15.95
N VAL A 475 21.65 -17.94 16.61
CA VAL A 475 20.24 -17.65 16.89
C VAL A 475 19.68 -16.74 15.79
N VAL A 476 18.86 -17.29 14.89
CA VAL A 476 18.02 -16.45 14.02
C VAL A 476 16.67 -16.27 14.66
N ARG A 477 16.11 -15.07 14.53
CA ARG A 477 14.79 -14.74 15.06
C ARG A 477 13.76 -14.71 13.94
N VAL A 478 12.58 -15.25 14.16
CA VAL A 478 11.51 -15.30 13.15
C VAL A 478 10.24 -14.67 13.69
N LYS A 479 9.68 -13.74 12.91
CA LYS A 479 8.33 -13.21 13.11
C LYS A 479 7.42 -13.67 11.99
N ARG A 480 6.18 -14.03 12.33
CA ARG A 480 5.19 -14.56 11.39
C ARG A 480 4.02 -13.62 11.19
N MET A 481 3.66 -13.37 9.94
CA MET A 481 2.37 -12.82 9.53
C MET A 481 1.48 -13.99 9.08
N THR A 482 0.45 -14.30 9.85
CA THR A 482 -0.38 -15.50 9.62
C THR A 482 -1.84 -15.29 10.03
N ALA A 483 -2.73 -16.11 9.51
CA ALA A 483 -4.14 -16.18 9.89
C ALA A 483 -4.63 -17.64 9.78
N PRO A 484 -5.75 -18.05 10.40
CA PRO A 484 -6.23 -19.42 10.28
C PRO A 484 -6.36 -19.89 8.82
N PHE A 485 -6.94 -19.05 7.97
CA PHE A 485 -7.17 -19.29 6.54
C PHE A 485 -6.92 -18.03 5.70
N VAL A 486 -6.60 -18.21 4.42
CA VAL A 486 -6.30 -17.13 3.47
C VAL A 486 -7.47 -16.18 3.23
N ASP A 487 -8.71 -16.67 3.32
CA ASP A 487 -9.94 -15.91 3.15
C ASP A 487 -10.48 -15.32 4.47
N SER A 488 -9.69 -15.40 5.55
CA SER A 488 -10.05 -14.82 6.85
C SER A 488 -10.21 -13.31 6.74
N LYS A 489 -11.38 -12.81 7.14
CA LYS A 489 -11.66 -11.37 7.32
C LYS A 489 -11.52 -10.91 8.78
N ASP A 490 -11.42 -11.87 9.69
CA ASP A 490 -11.39 -11.62 11.12
C ASP A 490 -10.00 -11.12 11.53
N ASN A 491 -9.94 -9.82 11.80
CA ASN A 491 -8.73 -9.11 12.22
C ASN A 491 -8.30 -9.42 13.66
N LYS A 492 -9.06 -10.23 14.40
CA LYS A 492 -8.69 -10.69 15.76
C LYS A 492 -7.84 -11.95 15.74
N VAL A 493 -7.91 -12.73 14.66
CA VAL A 493 -7.19 -14.01 14.51
C VAL A 493 -6.06 -13.94 13.50
N ALA A 494 -6.06 -12.94 12.61
CA ALA A 494 -4.88 -12.60 11.83
C ALA A 494 -3.86 -11.91 12.74
N THR A 495 -2.59 -12.33 12.68
CA THR A 495 -1.54 -11.87 13.59
C THR A 495 -0.24 -11.53 12.88
N TRP A 496 0.50 -10.59 13.48
CA TRP A 496 1.93 -10.33 13.24
C TRP A 496 2.68 -10.62 14.54
N ALA A 497 3.63 -11.56 14.50
CA ALA A 497 4.39 -12.00 15.67
C ALA A 497 3.49 -12.35 16.87
N GLY A 498 2.43 -13.15 16.64
CA GLY A 498 1.50 -13.58 17.68
C GLY A 498 0.48 -12.54 18.16
N GLN A 499 0.54 -11.29 17.68
CA GLN A 499 -0.38 -10.21 18.07
C GLN A 499 -1.34 -9.84 16.94
N SER A 500 -2.61 -9.64 17.29
CA SER A 500 -3.61 -9.03 16.40
C SER A 500 -3.83 -7.56 16.74
N PHE A 501 -4.43 -6.79 15.82
CA PHE A 501 -4.53 -5.33 15.95
C PHE A 501 -5.93 -4.80 15.64
N PRO A 502 -7.01 -5.36 16.21
CA PRO A 502 -8.36 -5.10 15.71
C PRO A 502 -8.80 -3.62 15.78
N GLN A 503 -8.20 -2.85 16.71
CA GLN A 503 -8.44 -1.41 16.91
C GLN A 503 -7.13 -0.60 16.84
N GLY A 504 -6.10 -1.11 16.14
CA GLY A 504 -4.77 -0.49 16.02
C GLY A 504 -3.82 -0.79 17.18
N GLU A 505 -4.34 -1.08 18.37
CA GLU A 505 -3.57 -1.56 19.51
C GLU A 505 -3.32 -3.07 19.44
N ALA A 506 -2.16 -3.51 19.95
CA ALA A 506 -1.80 -4.91 20.01
C ALA A 506 -2.67 -5.69 21.00
N VAL A 507 -3.16 -6.85 20.57
CA VAL A 507 -3.91 -7.82 21.38
C VAL A 507 -3.21 -9.16 21.26
N GLY A 508 -2.93 -9.81 22.39
CA GLY A 508 -2.16 -11.05 22.44
C GLY A 508 -0.72 -10.82 22.90
N LYS A 509 0.06 -11.89 22.94
CA LYS A 509 1.46 -11.84 23.34
C LYS A 509 2.33 -11.82 22.09
N MET A 510 3.37 -10.98 22.12
CA MET A 510 4.38 -11.03 21.09
C MET A 510 5.09 -12.39 21.14
N ASP A 511 5.25 -12.98 19.96
CA ASP A 511 5.87 -14.28 19.75
C ASP A 511 6.97 -14.13 18.70
N ILE A 512 8.22 -14.27 19.15
CA ILE A 512 9.42 -14.19 18.32
C ILE A 512 10.11 -15.54 18.48
N GLU A 513 10.11 -16.32 17.41
CA GLU A 513 10.70 -17.64 17.41
C GLU A 513 12.22 -17.54 17.35
N VAL A 514 12.90 -18.39 18.12
CA VAL A 514 14.35 -18.59 18.04
C VAL A 514 14.60 -19.91 17.31
N VAL A 515 15.31 -19.83 16.19
CA VAL A 515 15.65 -20.98 15.35
C VAL A 515 17.17 -21.17 15.37
N GLU A 516 17.61 -22.34 15.84
CA GLU A 516 19.03 -22.65 16.05
C GLU A 516 19.63 -23.53 14.93
N ASP A 517 18.80 -24.34 14.26
CA ASP A 517 19.21 -25.23 13.16
C ASP A 517 19.22 -24.54 11.79
N GLY A 518 18.83 -23.26 11.74
CA GLY A 518 18.72 -22.47 10.52
C GLY A 518 17.63 -22.97 9.57
N VAL A 519 16.63 -23.72 10.05
CA VAL A 519 15.54 -24.25 9.23
C VAL A 519 14.22 -23.55 9.59
N VAL A 520 13.60 -22.91 8.60
CA VAL A 520 12.33 -22.18 8.79
C VAL A 520 11.24 -22.83 7.94
N SER A 521 10.19 -23.33 8.57
CA SER A 521 8.97 -23.78 7.89
C SER A 521 7.99 -22.63 7.72
N VAL A 522 7.36 -22.52 6.55
CA VAL A 522 6.38 -21.49 6.19
C VAL A 522 5.14 -22.16 5.61
N ARG A 523 4.02 -22.11 6.34
CA ARG A 523 2.76 -22.74 5.92
C ARG A 523 2.18 -22.03 4.68
N GLY A 524 1.34 -22.69 3.90
CA GLY A 524 0.50 -22.02 2.92
C GLY A 524 -0.25 -20.84 3.53
N SER A 525 -0.27 -19.71 2.82
CA SER A 525 -0.87 -18.45 3.26
C SER A 525 -0.25 -17.90 4.54
N GLU A 526 1.07 -17.79 4.53
CA GLU A 526 1.88 -17.23 5.60
C GLU A 526 3.06 -16.45 5.00
N ALA A 527 3.47 -15.38 5.68
CA ALA A 527 4.73 -14.70 5.40
C ALA A 527 5.56 -14.64 6.68
N VAL A 528 6.87 -14.83 6.56
CA VAL A 528 7.80 -14.72 7.69
C VAL A 528 8.92 -13.75 7.38
N LEU A 529 9.36 -13.03 8.41
CA LEU A 529 10.56 -12.21 8.36
C LEU A 529 11.57 -12.82 9.33
N VAL A 530 12.70 -13.24 8.77
CA VAL A 530 13.82 -13.85 9.48
C VAL A 530 14.89 -12.78 9.68
N PHE A 531 15.35 -12.63 10.92
CA PHE A 531 16.34 -11.64 11.34
C PHE A 531 17.65 -12.34 11.68
N PHE A 532 18.74 -11.84 11.11
CA PHE A 532 20.11 -12.28 11.38
C PHE A 532 20.87 -11.30 12.28
N ASP A 533 20.33 -10.09 12.48
CA ASP A 533 20.84 -9.10 13.42
C ASP A 533 20.05 -9.13 14.75
N GLU A 534 20.55 -8.39 15.74
CA GLU A 534 19.91 -8.26 17.06
C GLU A 534 18.83 -7.16 17.10
N ASP A 535 18.71 -6.32 16.05
CA ASP A 535 17.78 -5.20 15.99
C ASP A 535 16.37 -5.66 15.58
N VAL A 536 15.72 -6.37 16.51
CA VAL A 536 14.38 -6.93 16.34
C VAL A 536 13.43 -6.24 17.31
N TYR A 537 12.43 -5.52 16.79
CA TYR A 537 11.43 -4.85 17.62
C TYR A 537 10.78 -5.82 18.64
N GLY A 538 10.84 -5.48 19.93
CA GLY A 538 10.24 -6.27 21.01
C GLY A 538 11.14 -7.35 21.61
N VAL A 539 12.39 -7.46 21.15
CA VAL A 539 13.52 -8.06 21.89
C VAL A 539 14.22 -6.94 22.65
#